data_AF-A0A7J4MQ42-F1
#
_entry.id   AF-A0A7J4MQ42-F1
#
_cell.length_a   1.000
_cell.length_b   1.000
_cell.length_c   1.000
_cell.angle_alpha   90.00
_cell.angle_beta   90.00
_cell.angle_gamma   90.00
#
_symmetry.space_group_name_H-M   'P 1'
#
loop_
_entity.id
_entity.type
_entity.pdbx_description
1 polymer ?
#
loop_
_entity_poly.entity_id
_entity_poly.type
_entity_poly.pdbx_seq_one_letter_code
_entity_poly.pdbx_strand_id
1 'polypeptide(L)'
;QRGKEARQSGQYALSTTFLTVLKLFAPIMPYITEEIYHSHYAHIEKQKSIHLSSWPVFDSHLANEKLEPLGDTLVTIISEVRKTKSGKNLSLKEPVKELILPFKKEDVALFIEDLKAVTKAEKISFGKKLEIML
;
A
#
# COMPACT_ATOMS: atom_id res chain seq x y z
N GLN A 1 1.34 17.17 -7.71
CA GLN A 1 0.58 16.91 -6.47
C GLN A 1 -0.56 15.98 -6.82
N ARG A 2 -0.78 14.89 -6.07
CA ARG A 2 -1.94 14.02 -6.31
C ARG A 2 -3.23 14.80 -6.04
N GLY A 3 -4.26 14.56 -6.85
CA GLY A 3 -5.55 15.25 -6.73
C GLY A 3 -6.26 14.99 -5.40
N LYS A 4 -7.25 15.83 -5.07
CA LYS A 4 -8.06 15.74 -3.84
C LYS A 4 -8.67 14.34 -3.66
N GLU A 5 -9.16 13.74 -4.75
CA GLU A 5 -9.79 12.42 -4.76
C GLU A 5 -8.81 11.30 -4.38
N ALA A 6 -7.60 11.29 -4.96
CA ALA A 6 -6.58 10.30 -4.64
C ALA A 6 -6.16 10.35 -3.16
N ARG A 7 -6.08 11.56 -2.58
CA ARG A 7 -5.84 11.73 -1.15
C ARG A 7 -6.98 11.15 -0.31
N GLN A 8 -8.22 11.46 -0.66
CA GLN A 8 -9.40 10.98 0.08
C GLN A 8 -9.53 9.45 0.00
N SER A 9 -9.30 8.87 -1.18
CA SER A 9 -9.27 7.41 -1.36
C SER A 9 -8.23 6.74 -0.46
N GLY A 10 -6.99 7.27 -0.43
CA GLY A 10 -5.94 6.76 0.45
C GLY A 10 -6.28 6.90 1.95
N GLN A 11 -6.87 8.03 2.36
CA GLN A 11 -7.30 8.24 3.75
C GLN A 11 -8.42 7.29 4.15
N TYR A 12 -9.36 7.01 3.26
CA TYR A 12 -10.44 6.04 3.50
C TYR A 12 -9.89 4.64 3.70
N ALA A 13 -9.02 4.18 2.79
CA ALA A 13 -8.38 2.88 2.89
C ALA A 13 -7.57 2.76 4.19
N LEU A 14 -6.75 3.76 4.53
CA LEU A 14 -5.95 3.77 5.75
C LEU A 14 -6.82 3.74 7.01
N SER A 15 -7.86 4.59 7.07
CA SER A 15 -8.74 4.68 8.23
C SER A 15 -9.46 3.34 8.50
N THR A 16 -10.02 2.74 7.44
CA THR A 16 -10.76 1.48 7.50
C THR A 16 -9.88 0.30 7.88
N THR A 17 -8.72 0.18 7.23
CA THR A 17 -7.77 -0.91 7.49
C THR A 17 -7.16 -0.80 8.89
N PHE A 18 -6.78 0.41 9.31
CA PHE A 18 -6.16 0.60 10.63
C PHE A 18 -7.15 0.31 11.77
N LEU A 19 -8.41 0.76 11.67
CA LEU A 19 -9.45 0.38 12.63
C LEU A 19 -9.66 -1.13 12.69
N THR A 20 -9.70 -1.79 11.53
CA THR A 20 -9.86 -3.25 11.46
C THR A 20 -8.71 -3.97 12.15
N VAL A 21 -7.46 -3.55 11.89
CA VAL A 21 -6.27 -4.07 12.56
C VAL A 21 -6.37 -3.83 14.07
N LEU A 22 -6.74 -2.64 14.54
CA LEU A 22 -6.90 -2.37 15.97
C LEU A 22 -7.91 -3.32 16.63
N LYS A 23 -9.05 -3.58 15.98
CA LYS A 23 -10.06 -4.52 16.50
C LYS A 23 -9.54 -5.96 16.57
N LEU A 24 -8.79 -6.40 15.56
CA LEU A 24 -8.16 -7.73 15.55
C LEU A 24 -7.10 -7.88 16.65
N PHE A 25 -6.36 -6.80 16.93
CA PHE A 25 -5.32 -6.79 17.98
C PHE A 25 -5.87 -6.52 19.38
N ALA A 26 -7.09 -6.02 19.53
CA ALA A 26 -7.66 -5.63 20.83
C ALA A 26 -7.63 -6.77 21.88
N PRO A 27 -7.91 -8.04 21.55
CA PRO A 27 -7.79 -9.14 22.51
C PRO A 27 -6.36 -9.46 22.95
N ILE A 28 -5.35 -9.06 22.17
CA ILE A 28 -3.92 -9.37 22.42
C ILE A 28 -3.23 -8.19 23.11
N MET A 29 -3.52 -6.97 22.69
CA MET A 29 -2.83 -5.74 23.14
C MET A 29 -3.84 -4.69 23.63
N PRO A 30 -4.61 -4.96 24.68
CA PRO A 30 -5.83 -4.21 25.01
C PRO A 30 -5.59 -2.74 25.32
N TYR A 31 -4.51 -2.39 26.00
CA TYR A 31 -4.25 -1.01 26.45
C TYR A 31 -3.89 -0.09 25.28
N ILE A 32 -2.97 -0.51 24.41
CA ILE A 32 -2.53 0.32 23.28
C ILE A 32 -3.63 0.44 22.22
N THR A 33 -4.39 -0.62 21.97
CA THR A 33 -5.51 -0.56 21.03
C THR A 33 -6.63 0.34 21.54
N GLU A 34 -6.88 0.35 22.85
CA GLU A 34 -7.87 1.23 23.48
C GLU A 34 -7.47 2.70 23.38
N GLU A 35 -6.21 3.03 23.69
CA GLU A 35 -5.71 4.41 23.60
C GLU A 35 -5.77 4.98 22.18
N ILE A 36 -5.34 4.19 21.19
CA ILE A 36 -5.40 4.58 19.78
C ILE A 36 -6.86 4.70 19.31
N TYR A 37 -7.73 3.78 19.73
CA TYR A 37 -9.15 3.80 19.42
C TYR A 37 -9.82 5.07 19.96
N HIS A 38 -9.58 5.44 21.21
CA HIS A 38 -10.11 6.68 21.77
C HIS A 38 -9.60 7.93 21.05
N SER A 39 -8.32 7.96 20.71
CA SER A 39 -7.68 9.09 20.03
C SER A 39 -8.23 9.35 18.62
N HIS A 40 -8.61 8.29 17.89
CA HIS A 40 -8.91 8.40 16.45
C HIS A 40 -10.29 7.92 16.02
N TYR A 41 -10.96 7.05 16.78
CA TYR A 41 -12.10 6.28 16.29
C TYR A 41 -13.34 6.31 17.19
N ALA A 42 -13.21 6.57 18.50
CA ALA A 42 -14.35 6.55 19.42
C ALA A 42 -15.50 7.50 19.02
N HIS A 43 -15.16 8.67 18.45
CA HIS A 43 -16.15 9.63 17.95
C HIS A 43 -16.87 9.17 16.66
N ILE A 44 -16.26 8.27 15.90
CA ILE A 44 -16.79 7.72 14.63
C ILE A 44 -17.64 6.49 14.93
N GLU A 45 -17.08 5.53 15.67
CA GLU A 45 -17.69 4.23 15.99
C GLU A 45 -18.78 4.35 17.06
N LYS A 46 -18.78 5.44 17.84
CA LYS A 46 -19.74 5.73 18.91
C LYS A 46 -19.83 4.63 19.98
N GLN A 47 -18.78 3.80 20.10
CA GLN A 47 -18.62 2.84 21.19
C GLN A 47 -17.70 3.40 22.26
N LYS A 48 -18.03 3.11 23.53
CA LYS A 48 -17.27 3.57 24.70
C LYS A 48 -15.87 2.96 24.81
N SER A 49 -15.63 1.82 24.18
CA SER A 49 -14.35 1.11 24.20
C SER A 49 -14.24 0.25 22.94
N ILE A 50 -13.03 0.02 22.46
CA ILE A 50 -12.79 -0.91 21.35
C ILE A 50 -13.23 -2.35 21.70
N HIS A 51 -13.17 -2.73 22.97
CA HIS A 51 -13.55 -4.06 23.44
C HIS A 51 -15.07 -4.30 23.43
N LEU A 52 -15.86 -3.23 23.25
CA LEU A 52 -17.31 -3.29 23.05
C LEU A 52 -17.70 -3.20 21.57
N SER A 53 -16.73 -2.96 20.68
CA SER A 53 -16.99 -2.85 19.26
C SER A 53 -17.22 -4.22 18.61
N SER A 54 -18.05 -4.26 17.57
CA SER A 54 -18.30 -5.50 16.83
C SER A 54 -17.02 -6.01 16.19
N TRP A 55 -16.84 -7.34 16.25
CA TRP A 55 -15.74 -8.01 15.58
C TRP A 55 -15.76 -7.75 14.06
N PRO A 56 -14.60 -7.56 13.40
CA PRO A 56 -14.56 -7.35 11.95
C PRO A 56 -15.18 -8.52 11.18
N VAL A 57 -15.99 -8.19 10.18
CA VAL A 57 -16.65 -9.18 9.31
C VAL A 57 -16.02 -9.10 7.92
N PHE A 58 -15.74 -10.26 7.33
CA PHE A 58 -15.21 -10.35 5.98
C PHE A 58 -16.27 -9.89 4.95
N ASP A 59 -15.87 -9.00 4.05
CA ASP A 59 -16.68 -8.54 2.92
C ASP A 59 -16.07 -9.03 1.61
N SER A 60 -16.74 -9.99 0.96
CA SER A 60 -16.32 -10.57 -0.31
C SER A 60 -16.30 -9.56 -1.46
N HIS A 61 -17.03 -8.43 -1.37
CA HIS A 61 -17.00 -7.39 -2.39
C HIS A 61 -15.69 -6.60 -2.41
N LEU A 62 -14.93 -6.62 -1.31
CA LEU A 62 -13.62 -5.98 -1.21
C LEU A 62 -12.47 -6.91 -1.64
N ALA A 63 -12.72 -8.22 -1.74
CA ALA A 63 -11.73 -9.18 -2.21
C ALA A 63 -11.64 -9.15 -3.75
N ASN A 64 -10.42 -9.12 -4.28
CA ASN A 64 -10.21 -9.09 -5.72
C ASN A 64 -9.06 -10.02 -6.13
N GLU A 65 -9.43 -11.23 -6.54
CA GLU A 65 -8.51 -12.30 -6.92
C GLU A 65 -7.59 -11.95 -8.11
N LYS A 66 -7.92 -10.92 -8.90
CA LYS A 66 -7.06 -10.45 -10.00
C LYS A 66 -6.04 -9.42 -9.53
N LEU A 67 -6.40 -8.58 -8.57
CA LEU A 67 -5.54 -7.50 -8.09
C LEU A 67 -4.54 -7.97 -7.02
N GLU A 68 -4.88 -8.99 -6.24
CA GLU A 68 -3.99 -9.53 -5.20
C GLU A 68 -2.65 -10.06 -5.77
N PRO A 69 -2.62 -10.98 -6.76
CA PRO A 69 -1.35 -11.47 -7.33
C PRO A 69 -0.56 -10.38 -8.05
N LEU A 70 -1.27 -9.42 -8.64
CA LEU A 70 -0.65 -8.26 -9.28
C LEU A 70 0.03 -7.39 -8.22
N GLY A 71 -0.62 -7.14 -7.08
CA GLY A 71 -0.06 -6.43 -5.94
C GLY A 71 1.25 -7.05 -5.43
N ASP A 72 1.25 -8.37 -5.22
CA ASP A 72 2.45 -9.11 -4.79
C ASP A 72 3.61 -8.97 -5.78
N THR A 73 3.27 -9.01 -7.07
CA THR A 73 4.25 -8.82 -8.14
C THR A 73 4.84 -7.41 -8.12
N LEU A 74 4.01 -6.38 -7.91
CA LEU A 74 4.46 -4.99 -7.77
C LEU A 74 5.36 -4.79 -6.55
N VAL A 75 5.03 -5.40 -5.41
CA VAL A 75 5.87 -5.38 -4.19
C VAL A 75 7.22 -6.01 -4.47
N THR A 76 7.26 -7.12 -5.22
CA THR A 76 8.49 -7.80 -5.61
C THR A 76 9.37 -6.91 -6.48
N ILE A 77 8.79 -6.22 -7.47
CA ILE A 77 9.53 -5.28 -8.33
C ILE A 77 10.11 -4.10 -7.52
N ILE A 78 9.31 -3.51 -6.62
CA ILE A 78 9.76 -2.43 -5.75
C ILE A 78 10.95 -2.90 -4.89
N SER A 79 10.87 -4.12 -4.38
CA SER A 79 11.94 -4.73 -3.58
C SER A 79 13.21 -4.92 -4.40
N GLU A 80 13.10 -5.39 -5.65
CA GLU A 80 14.26 -5.58 -6.53
C GLU A 80 14.91 -4.24 -6.94
N VAL A 81 14.12 -3.19 -7.16
CA VAL A 81 14.63 -1.83 -7.37
C VAL A 81 15.42 -1.35 -6.15
N ARG A 82 14.85 -1.50 -4.94
CA ARG A 82 15.54 -1.10 -3.70
C ARG A 82 16.83 -1.88 -3.51
N LYS A 83 16.80 -3.20 -3.73
CA LYS A 83 17.97 -4.08 -3.66
C LYS A 83 19.05 -3.68 -4.65
N THR A 84 18.69 -3.34 -5.89
CA THR A 84 19.63 -2.89 -6.91
C THR A 84 20.29 -1.56 -6.52
N LYS A 85 19.53 -0.60 -5.97
CA LYS A 85 20.09 0.66 -5.46
C LYS A 85 21.04 0.42 -4.29
N SER A 86 20.62 -0.36 -3.30
CA SER A 86 21.46 -0.70 -2.15
C SER A 86 22.72 -1.46 -2.55
N GLY A 87 22.64 -2.38 -3.51
CA GLY A 87 23.80 -3.10 -4.05
C GLY A 87 24.82 -2.21 -4.76
N LYS A 88 24.40 -1.04 -5.26
CA LYS A 88 25.29 -0.01 -5.81
C LYS A 88 25.62 1.12 -4.83
N ASN A 89 25.28 0.96 -3.54
CA ASN A 89 25.43 2.00 -2.50
C ASN A 89 24.75 3.34 -2.84
N LEU A 90 23.65 3.30 -3.60
CA LEU A 90 22.87 4.48 -3.95
C LEU A 90 21.78 4.75 -2.92
N SER A 91 21.47 6.03 -2.73
CA SER A 91 20.31 6.45 -1.94
C SER A 91 19.02 5.93 -2.56
N LEU A 92 18.03 5.55 -1.75
CA LEU A 92 16.71 5.20 -2.25
C LEU A 92 16.01 6.37 -2.98
N LYS A 93 16.44 7.61 -2.69
CA LYS A 93 15.96 8.83 -3.35
C LYS A 93 16.57 9.03 -4.73
N GLU A 94 17.65 8.34 -5.06
CA GLU A 94 18.32 8.46 -6.37
C GLU A 94 17.32 8.09 -7.48
N PRO A 95 17.18 8.90 -8.54
CA PRO A 95 16.29 8.56 -9.64
C PRO A 95 16.72 7.27 -10.36
N VAL A 96 15.75 6.52 -10.84
CA VAL A 96 15.98 5.41 -11.80
C VAL A 96 15.69 5.98 -13.18
N LYS A 97 16.67 6.02 -14.08
CA LYS A 97 16.49 6.57 -15.44
C LYS A 97 15.40 5.84 -16.21
N GLU A 98 15.45 4.51 -16.19
CA GLU A 98 14.45 3.68 -16.87
C GLU A 98 14.20 2.37 -16.13
N LEU A 99 12.93 2.06 -15.91
CA LEU A 99 12.45 0.80 -15.35
C LEU A 99 11.67 0.05 -16.43
N ILE A 100 12.20 -1.08 -16.89
CA ILE A 100 11.55 -1.93 -17.89
C ILE A 100 10.78 -3.03 -17.15
N LEU A 101 9.48 -3.09 -17.37
CA LEU A 101 8.59 -4.01 -16.69
C LEU A 101 8.22 -5.20 -17.60
N PRO A 102 8.21 -6.45 -17.09
CA PRO A 102 7.82 -7.64 -17.84
C PRO A 102 6.28 -7.85 -17.88
N PHE A 103 5.51 -6.78 -18.06
CA PHE A 103 4.04 -6.83 -18.14
C PHE A 103 3.54 -6.15 -19.40
N LYS A 104 2.28 -6.40 -19.74
CA LYS A 104 1.59 -5.54 -20.70
C LYS A 104 1.20 -4.24 -20.00
N LYS A 105 1.12 -3.16 -20.77
CA LYS A 105 0.79 -1.83 -20.23
C LYS A 105 -0.61 -1.82 -19.59
N GLU A 106 -1.54 -2.58 -20.15
CA GLU A 106 -2.93 -2.64 -19.69
C GLU A 106 -3.04 -3.24 -18.29
N ASP A 107 -2.21 -4.24 -17.98
CA ASP A 107 -2.27 -4.98 -16.72
C ASP A 107 -1.84 -4.14 -15.52
N VAL A 108 -0.90 -3.21 -15.71
CA VAL A 108 -0.37 -2.34 -14.65
C VAL A 108 -0.80 -0.88 -14.77
N ALA A 109 -1.69 -0.57 -15.72
CA ALA A 109 -2.05 0.82 -16.05
C ALA A 109 -2.45 1.65 -14.83
N LEU A 110 -3.19 1.04 -13.89
CA LEU A 110 -3.66 1.66 -12.65
C LEU A 110 -2.53 2.00 -11.67
N PHE A 111 -1.38 1.32 -11.75
CA PHE A 111 -0.29 1.41 -10.78
C PHE A 111 0.96 2.11 -11.32
N ILE A 112 0.98 2.53 -12.60
CA ILE A 112 2.16 3.16 -13.22
C ILE A 112 2.61 4.39 -12.44
N GLU A 113 1.66 5.24 -12.01
CA GLU A 113 1.98 6.44 -11.25
C GLU A 113 2.51 6.13 -9.85
N ASP A 114 1.93 5.12 -9.17
CA ASP A 114 2.40 4.64 -7.88
C ASP A 114 3.82 4.06 -7.98
N LEU A 115 4.07 3.22 -9.00
CA LEU A 115 5.38 2.65 -9.27
C LEU A 115 6.43 3.72 -9.51
N LYS A 116 6.15 4.73 -10.34
CA LYS A 116 7.07 5.86 -10.56
C LYS A 116 7.37 6.60 -9.26
N ALA A 117 6.33 6.88 -8.47
CA ALA A 117 6.47 7.61 -7.22
C ALA A 117 7.33 6.86 -6.19
N VAL A 118 7.14 5.54 -6.06
CA VAL A 118 7.84 4.68 -5.08
C VAL A 118 9.27 4.35 -5.52
N THR A 119 9.47 4.07 -6.81
CA THR A 119 10.80 3.69 -7.34
C THR A 119 11.68 4.89 -7.69
N LYS A 120 11.09 6.09 -7.79
CA LYS A 120 11.72 7.30 -8.36
C LYS A 120 12.16 7.11 -9.80
N ALA A 121 11.41 6.31 -10.57
CA ALA A 121 11.68 6.12 -11.99
C ALA A 121 11.24 7.33 -12.82
N GLU A 122 12.13 7.85 -13.67
CA GLU A 122 11.83 8.89 -14.64
C GLU A 122 10.98 8.32 -15.79
N LYS A 123 11.38 7.15 -16.28
CA LYS A 123 10.71 6.45 -17.38
C LYS A 123 10.36 5.01 -16.97
N ILE A 124 9.14 4.59 -17.35
CA ILE A 124 8.73 3.19 -17.30
C ILE A 124 8.45 2.73 -18.73
N SER A 125 9.08 1.61 -19.10
CA SER A 125 8.94 0.96 -20.40
C SER A 125 8.52 -0.50 -20.21
N PHE A 126 8.05 -1.15 -21.26
CA PHE A 126 7.56 -2.54 -21.20
C PHE A 126 8.40 -3.44 -22.09
N GLY A 127 8.83 -4.57 -21.56
CA GLY A 127 9.77 -5.48 -22.24
C GLY A 127 9.57 -6.94 -21.83
N LYS A 128 10.48 -7.81 -22.27
CA LYS A 128 10.42 -9.26 -21.95
C LYS A 128 10.96 -9.61 -20.55
N LYS A 129 11.74 -8.72 -19.94
CA LYS A 129 12.41 -8.93 -18.65
C LYS A 129 12.37 -7.64 -17.82
N LEU A 130 12.52 -7.81 -16.50
CA LEU A 130 12.71 -6.69 -15.58
C LEU A 130 14.14 -6.14 -15.74
N GLU A 131 14.26 -4.87 -16.13
CA GLU A 131 15.56 -4.20 -16.25
C GLU A 131 15.53 -2.85 -15.52
N ILE A 132 16.58 -2.57 -14.75
CA ILE A 132 16.67 -1.39 -13.88
C ILE A 132 17.90 -0.58 -14.32
N MET A 133 17.66 0.55 -14.97
CA MET A 133 18.70 1.46 -15.46
C MET A 133 18.85 2.63 -14.49
N LEU A 134 19.99 2.69 -13.81
CA LEU A 134 20.36 3.72 -12.83
C LEU A 134 21.16 4.87 -13.47
#